data_AF-A0A383EG85-F1
#
_entry.id   AF-A0A383EG85-F1
#
_cell.length_a   1.000
_cell.length_b   1.000
_cell.length_c   1.000
_cell.angle_alpha   90.00
_cell.angle_beta   90.00
_cell.angle_gamma   90.00
#
_symmetry.space_group_name_H-M   'P 1'
#
loop_
_entity.id
_entity.type
_entity.pdbx_description
1 polymer ?
#
loop_
_entity_poly.entity_id
_entity_poly.type
_entity_poly.pdbx_seq_one_letter_code
_entity_poly.pdbx_strand_id
1 'polypeptide(L)'
;MFKPKVVFTAISIWFSFHIIVFFVIGPSMFQDMKDLNEKALFMSSQMMQLSGITMLFIGILMYLCRDLEIAQAKKFLLASGVMLVFMDIIMIKDEMIAMEKYPNDPAMHTPLSAIAIFLVLTIYSLYVALTVKD
;
A
#
# COMPACT_ATOMS: atom_id res chain seq x y z
N MET A 1 0.62 24.21 -1.63
CA MET A 1 0.13 22.89 -2.07
C MET A 1 0.55 21.76 -1.11
N PHE A 2 1.68 21.88 -0.42
CA PHE A 2 2.17 20.93 0.58
C PHE A 2 1.47 21.07 1.95
N LYS A 3 0.21 20.61 2.03
CA LYS A 3 -0.56 20.60 3.29
C LYS A 3 -0.77 19.16 3.76
N PRO A 4 -0.68 18.86 5.07
CA PRO A 4 -0.93 17.53 5.60
C PRO A 4 -2.25 16.90 5.12
N LYS A 5 -3.31 17.72 5.05
CA LYS A 5 -4.63 17.35 4.52
C LYS A 5 -4.57 16.66 3.14
N VAL A 6 -3.72 17.17 2.23
CA VAL A 6 -3.58 16.64 0.88
C VAL A 6 -2.88 15.29 0.91
N VAL A 7 -1.81 15.17 1.70
CA VAL A 7 -1.07 13.91 1.85
C VAL A 7 -1.96 12.82 2.43
N PHE A 8 -2.67 13.12 3.53
CA PHE A 8 -3.61 12.18 4.14
C PHE A 8 -4.72 11.74 3.19
N THR A 9 -5.24 12.66 2.38
CA THR A 9 -6.24 12.32 1.36
C THR A 9 -5.66 11.40 0.28
N ALA A 10 -4.44 11.66 -0.18
CA ALA A 10 -3.78 10.82 -1.19
C ALA A 10 -3.51 9.40 -0.67
N ILE A 11 -2.96 9.27 0.55
CA ILE A 11 -2.76 7.97 1.21
C ILE A 11 -4.12 7.27 1.39
N SER A 12 -5.13 8.00 1.85
CA SER A 12 -6.48 7.45 2.06
C SER A 12 -7.06 6.82 0.79
N ILE A 13 -7.03 7.55 -0.32
CA ILE A 13 -7.54 7.06 -1.61
C ILE A 13 -6.75 5.84 -2.07
N TRP A 14 -5.43 5.91 -1.99
CA TRP A 14 -4.56 4.82 -2.42
C TRP A 14 -4.79 3.53 -1.61
N PHE A 15 -4.82 3.63 -0.28
CA PHE A 15 -5.07 2.47 0.58
C PHE A 15 -6.51 1.95 0.46
N SER A 16 -7.48 2.82 0.23
CA SER A 16 -8.87 2.39 0.00
C SER A 16 -9.01 1.64 -1.32
N PHE A 17 -8.31 2.06 -2.38
CA PHE A 17 -8.29 1.37 -3.67
C PHE A 17 -7.82 -0.08 -3.55
N HIS A 18 -6.94 -0.40 -2.61
CA HIS A 18 -6.45 -1.77 -2.41
C HIS A 18 -7.54 -2.77 -2.02
N ILE A 19 -8.72 -2.33 -1.56
CA ILE A 19 -9.84 -3.27 -1.38
C ILE A 19 -10.19 -3.99 -2.68
N ILE A 20 -10.15 -3.29 -3.82
CA ILE A 20 -10.43 -3.87 -5.13
C ILE A 20 -9.32 -4.87 -5.49
N VAL A 21 -8.06 -4.49 -5.24
CA VAL A 21 -6.91 -5.35 -5.50
C VAL A 21 -7.03 -6.67 -4.72
N PHE A 22 -7.34 -6.59 -3.43
CA PHE A 22 -7.34 -7.77 -2.57
C PHE A 22 -8.64 -8.58 -2.59
N PHE A 23 -9.79 -8.00 -2.94
CA PHE A 23 -11.06 -8.73 -3.02
C PHE A 23 -11.32 -9.30 -4.41
N VAL A 24 -10.77 -8.68 -5.46
CA VAL A 24 -11.08 -9.05 -6.84
C VAL A 24 -9.85 -9.60 -7.52
N ILE A 25 -8.78 -8.81 -7.61
CA ILE A 25 -7.61 -9.15 -8.44
C ILE A 25 -6.78 -10.28 -7.81
N GLY A 26 -6.47 -10.19 -6.52
CA GLY A 26 -5.67 -11.21 -5.81
C GLY A 26 -6.31 -12.60 -5.88
N PRO A 27 -7.59 -12.77 -5.50
CA PRO A 27 -8.27 -14.06 -5.59
C PRO A 27 -8.31 -14.64 -7.01
N SER A 28 -8.51 -13.82 -8.05
CA SER A 28 -8.48 -14.32 -9.44
C SER A 28 -7.08 -14.82 -9.83
N MET A 29 -6.02 -14.12 -9.40
CA MET A 29 -4.64 -14.55 -9.68
C MET A 29 -4.32 -15.92 -9.06
N PHE A 30 -4.79 -16.19 -7.84
CA PHE A 30 -4.58 -17.50 -7.22
C PHE A 30 -5.37 -18.61 -7.91
N GLN A 31 -6.57 -18.33 -8.41
CA GLN A 31 -7.39 -19.33 -9.13
C GLN A 31 -6.75 -19.77 -10.44
N ASP A 32 -5.97 -18.90 -11.09
CA ASP A 32 -5.28 -19.20 -12.35
C ASP A 32 -4.00 -20.03 -12.15
N MET A 33 -3.52 -20.21 -10.91
CA MET A 33 -2.35 -21.00 -10.59
C MET A 33 -2.68 -22.50 -10.52
N LYS A 34 -2.18 -23.25 -11.50
CA LYS A 34 -2.50 -24.68 -11.70
C LYS A 34 -2.00 -25.62 -10.59
N ASP A 35 -0.99 -25.21 -9.83
CA ASP A 35 -0.29 -26.08 -8.87
C ASP A 35 -0.75 -25.86 -7.41
N LEU A 36 -1.73 -24.97 -7.17
CA LEU A 36 -2.26 -24.70 -5.83
C LEU A 36 -3.37 -25.69 -5.48
N ASN A 37 -3.22 -26.40 -4.35
CA ASN A 37 -4.29 -27.24 -3.83
C ASN A 37 -5.44 -26.40 -3.23
N GLU A 38 -6.63 -26.99 -3.09
CA GLU A 38 -7.84 -26.30 -2.61
C GLU A 38 -7.64 -25.64 -1.23
N LYS A 39 -6.90 -26.29 -0.33
CA LYS A 39 -6.63 -25.75 1.00
C LYS A 39 -5.78 -24.48 0.93
N ALA A 40 -4.77 -24.46 0.07
CA ALA A 40 -3.91 -23.31 -0.14
C ALA A 40 -4.67 -22.17 -0.84
N LEU A 41 -5.51 -22.47 -1.84
CA LEU A 41 -6.40 -21.50 -2.46
C LEU A 41 -7.34 -20.83 -1.44
N PHE A 42 -7.98 -21.64 -0.59
CA PHE A 42 -8.87 -21.13 0.46
C PHE A 42 -8.12 -20.22 1.43
N MET A 43 -6.95 -20.66 1.94
CA MET A 43 -6.15 -19.88 2.87
C MET A 43 -5.65 -18.56 2.24
N SER A 44 -5.13 -18.60 1.02
CA SER A 44 -4.67 -17.40 0.31
C SER A 44 -5.80 -16.42 0.07
N SER A 45 -6.97 -16.90 -0.36
CA SER A 45 -8.16 -16.05 -0.58
C SER A 45 -8.62 -15.36 0.71
N GLN A 46 -8.68 -16.09 1.84
CA GLN A 46 -9.01 -15.51 3.15
C GLN A 46 -7.99 -14.44 3.59
N MET A 47 -6.70 -14.71 3.40
CA MET A 47 -5.64 -13.74 3.74
C MET A 47 -5.73 -12.48 2.87
N MET A 48 -6.02 -12.61 1.58
CA MET A 48 -6.24 -11.46 0.71
C MET A 48 -7.43 -10.62 1.19
N GLN A 49 -8.59 -11.23 1.45
CA GLN A 49 -9.76 -10.50 1.96
C GLN A 49 -9.46 -9.77 3.28
N LEU A 50 -8.74 -10.41 4.21
CA LEU A 50 -8.29 -9.77 5.44
C LEU A 50 -7.39 -8.57 5.14
N SER A 51 -6.39 -8.73 4.28
CA SER A 51 -5.52 -7.63 3.84
C SER A 51 -6.31 -6.49 3.23
N GLY A 52 -7.31 -6.78 2.38
CA GLY A 52 -8.18 -5.76 1.78
C GLY A 52 -8.96 -4.95 2.81
N ILE A 53 -9.54 -5.60 3.83
CA ILE A 53 -10.23 -4.89 4.92
C ILE A 53 -9.25 -4.06 5.76
N THR A 54 -8.05 -4.58 6.05
CA THR A 54 -7.02 -3.82 6.76
C THR A 54 -6.59 -2.59 5.97
N MET A 55 -6.41 -2.69 4.66
CA MET A 55 -6.07 -1.53 3.82
C MET A 55 -7.20 -0.50 3.78
N LEU A 56 -8.46 -0.94 3.67
CA LEU A 56 -9.60 -0.03 3.76
C LEU A 56 -9.65 0.68 5.12
N PHE A 57 -9.43 -0.06 6.22
CA PHE A 57 -9.36 0.51 7.56
C PHE A 57 -8.29 1.59 7.68
N ILE A 58 -7.07 1.33 7.18
CA ILE A 58 -6.00 2.33 7.10
C ILE A 58 -6.44 3.54 6.25
N GLY A 59 -7.07 3.29 5.10
CA GLY A 59 -7.60 4.33 4.22
C GLY A 59 -8.57 5.26 4.92
N ILE A 60 -9.49 4.71 5.72
CA ILE A 60 -10.45 5.47 6.54
C ILE A 60 -9.74 6.25 7.64
N LEU A 61 -8.80 5.63 8.38
CA LEU A 61 -8.05 6.33 9.42
C LEU A 61 -7.29 7.53 8.85
N MET A 62 -6.60 7.35 7.72
CA MET A 62 -5.87 8.43 7.05
C MET A 62 -6.82 9.55 6.60
N TYR A 63 -8.02 9.20 6.11
CA TYR A 63 -9.04 10.21 5.78
C TYR A 63 -9.42 11.06 7.01
N LEU A 64 -9.61 10.43 8.16
CA LEU A 64 -9.97 11.11 9.40
C LEU A 64 -8.83 11.99 9.93
N CYS A 65 -7.57 11.60 9.70
CA CYS A 65 -6.40 12.40 10.09
C CYS A 65 -6.26 13.73 9.33
N ARG A 66 -7.00 13.93 8.24
CA ARG A 66 -6.84 15.09 7.33
C ARG A 66 -7.10 16.45 7.99
N ASP A 67 -7.90 16.47 9.06
CA ASP A 67 -8.36 17.66 9.76
C ASP A 67 -7.67 17.82 11.15
N LEU A 68 -6.61 17.04 11.40
CA LEU A 68 -5.77 17.21 12.59
C LEU A 68 -5.04 18.55 12.59
N GLU A 69 -4.77 19.07 13.80
CA GLU A 69 -3.85 20.20 13.99
C GLU A 69 -2.46 19.88 13.45
N ILE A 70 -1.75 20.90 12.94
CA ILE A 70 -0.47 20.73 12.23
C ILE A 70 0.55 19.92 13.06
N ALA A 71 0.67 20.21 14.35
CA ALA A 71 1.59 19.50 15.24
C ALA A 71 1.29 18.00 15.35
N GLN A 72 0.01 17.61 15.40
CA GLN A 72 -0.41 16.20 15.44
C GLN A 72 -0.29 15.54 14.06
N ALA A 73 -0.69 16.26 13.02
CA ALA A 73 -0.58 15.82 11.63
C ALA A 73 0.86 15.45 11.26
N LYS A 74 1.85 16.24 11.69
CA LYS A 74 3.28 15.94 11.47
C LYS A 74 3.71 14.62 12.09
N LYS A 75 3.28 14.33 13.32
CA LYS A 75 3.62 13.06 14.01
C LYS A 75 3.04 11.86 13.26
N PHE A 76 1.78 11.93 12.85
CA PHE A 76 1.14 10.89 12.06
C PHE A 76 1.80 10.72 10.69
N LEU A 77 2.10 11.81 9.98
CA LEU A 77 2.78 11.74 8.69
C LEU A 77 4.21 11.20 8.79
N LEU A 78 4.93 11.52 9.87
CA LEU A 78 6.26 10.95 10.11
C LEU A 78 6.17 9.45 10.34
N ALA A 79 5.25 9.00 11.21
CA ALA A 79 5.03 7.59 11.48
C ALA A 79 4.60 6.83 10.22
N SER A 80 3.62 7.35 9.48
CA SER A 80 3.16 6.78 8.21
C SER A 80 4.29 6.75 7.18
N GLY A 81 5.06 7.83 7.04
CA GLY A 81 6.18 7.92 6.10
C GLY A 81 7.27 6.88 6.40
N VAL A 82 7.64 6.69 7.67
CA VAL A 82 8.59 5.65 8.08
C VAL A 82 8.05 4.26 7.78
N MET A 83 6.77 4.01 8.04
CA MET A 83 6.17 2.70 7.73
C MET A 83 6.11 2.45 6.22
N LEU A 84 5.83 3.49 5.43
CA LEU A 84 5.85 3.40 3.97
C LEU A 84 7.26 3.11 3.43
N VAL A 85 8.33 3.64 4.05
CA VAL A 85 9.72 3.24 3.70
C VAL A 85 9.92 1.73 3.87
N PHE A 86 9.45 1.14 4.97
CA PHE A 86 9.56 -0.31 5.16
C PHE A 86 8.72 -1.09 4.13
N MET A 87 7.54 -0.60 3.77
CA MET A 87 6.74 -1.19 2.70
C MET A 87 7.44 -1.11 1.34
N ASP A 88 8.04 0.04 1.01
CA ASP A 88 8.82 0.23 -0.22
C ASP A 88 9.97 -0.78 -0.32
N ILE A 89 10.73 -0.94 0.77
CA ILE A 89 11.85 -1.90 0.84
C ILE A 89 11.35 -3.32 0.57
N ILE A 90 10.27 -3.75 1.24
CA ILE A 90 9.74 -5.11 1.09
C ILE A 90 9.24 -5.31 -0.35
N MET A 91 8.45 -4.37 -0.87
CA MET A 91 7.87 -4.43 -2.20
C MET A 91 8.93 -4.48 -3.30
N ILE A 92 9.96 -3.63 -3.22
CA ILE A 92 11.08 -3.64 -4.16
C ILE A 92 11.85 -4.95 -4.07
N LYS A 93 12.14 -5.42 -2.85
CA LYS A 93 12.85 -6.69 -2.63
C LYS A 93 12.05 -7.87 -3.20
N ASP A 94 10.74 -7.92 -2.96
CA ASP A 94 9.88 -8.98 -3.46
C ASP A 94 9.76 -8.92 -5.01
N GLU A 95 9.69 -7.73 -5.60
CA GLU A 95 9.74 -7.54 -7.06
C GLU A 95 11.07 -7.99 -7.66
N MET A 96 12.21 -7.69 -7.02
CA MET A 96 13.51 -8.18 -7.48
C MET A 96 13.58 -9.72 -7.48
N ILE A 97 13.01 -10.36 -6.45
CA ILE A 97 12.91 -11.82 -6.38
C ILE A 97 11.99 -12.36 -7.48
N ALA A 98 10.86 -11.68 -7.75
CA ALA A 98 9.95 -12.05 -8.83
C ALA A 98 10.61 -11.94 -10.21
N MET A 99 11.34 -10.86 -10.49
CA MET A 99 12.12 -10.70 -11.72
C MET A 99 13.18 -11.79 -11.90
N GLU A 100 13.80 -12.26 -10.83
CA GLU A 100 14.79 -13.34 -10.90
C GLU A 100 14.14 -14.70 -11.18
N LYS A 101 13.04 -15.02 -10.47
CA LYS A 101 12.42 -16.35 -10.51
C LYS A 101 11.39 -16.54 -11.62
N TYR A 102 10.68 -15.47 -11.98
CA TYR A 102 9.54 -15.48 -12.89
C TYR A 102 9.61 -14.34 -13.93
N PRO A 103 10.74 -14.13 -14.63
CA PRO A 103 11.00 -12.94 -15.46
C PRO A 103 9.98 -12.67 -16.57
N ASN A 104 9.25 -13.70 -17.01
CA ASN A 104 8.31 -13.63 -18.13
C ASN A 104 6.85 -13.84 -17.68
N ASP A 105 6.56 -13.79 -16.38
CA ASP A 105 5.21 -13.95 -15.85
C ASP A 105 4.76 -12.68 -15.14
N PRO A 106 4.24 -11.68 -15.86
CA PRO A 106 3.81 -10.39 -15.30
C PRO A 106 2.83 -10.49 -14.13
N ALA A 107 2.11 -11.60 -13.98
CA ALA A 107 1.21 -11.82 -12.84
C ALA A 107 1.99 -12.00 -11.53
N MET A 108 3.25 -12.45 -11.59
CA MET A 108 4.09 -12.62 -10.40
C MET A 108 4.79 -11.31 -9.98
N HIS A 109 4.70 -10.25 -10.79
CA HIS A 109 5.35 -8.99 -10.54
C HIS A 109 4.43 -8.00 -9.86
N THR A 110 5.00 -7.19 -8.96
CA THR A 110 4.35 -5.97 -8.50
C THR A 110 4.35 -4.96 -9.64
N PRO A 111 3.19 -4.38 -10.00
CA PRO A 111 3.16 -3.35 -11.04
C PRO A 111 4.11 -2.19 -10.70
N LEU A 112 5.04 -1.86 -11.61
CA LEU A 112 6.01 -0.78 -11.39
C LEU A 112 5.35 0.58 -11.10
N SER A 113 4.15 0.80 -11.66
CA SER A 113 3.34 1.98 -11.35
C SER A 113 2.90 2.02 -9.89
N ALA A 114 2.57 0.87 -9.29
CA ALA A 114 2.26 0.80 -7.86
C ALA A 114 3.50 1.12 -7.02
N ILE A 115 4.68 0.58 -7.38
CA ILE A 115 5.95 0.89 -6.72
C ILE A 115 6.23 2.40 -6.74
N ALA A 116 6.07 3.02 -7.92
CA ALA A 116 6.27 4.46 -8.08
C ALA A 116 5.30 5.29 -7.22
N ILE A 117 4.03 4.91 -7.15
CA ILE A 117 3.03 5.61 -6.33
C ILE A 117 3.40 5.53 -4.85
N PHE A 118 3.77 4.35 -4.35
CA PHE A 118 4.19 4.17 -2.97
C PHE A 118 5.42 5.03 -2.64
N LEU A 119 6.46 5.00 -3.46
CA LEU A 119 7.66 5.86 -3.29
C LEU A 119 7.32 7.35 -3.25
N VAL A 120 6.43 7.81 -4.14
CA VAL A 120 5.99 9.21 -4.15
C VAL A 120 5.23 9.56 -2.87
N LEU A 121 4.34 8.69 -2.40
CA LEU A 121 3.62 8.88 -1.14
C LEU A 121 4.57 8.88 0.07
N THR A 122 5.59 8.02 0.08
CA THR A 122 6.64 7.98 1.11
C THR A 122 7.38 9.31 1.18
N ILE A 123 7.92 9.76 0.05
CA ILE A 123 8.66 11.02 -0.05
C ILE A 123 7.77 12.19 0.36
N TYR A 124 6.53 12.22 -0.13
CA TYR A 124 5.62 13.33 0.16
C TYR A 124 5.23 13.38 1.66
N SER A 125 5.01 12.22 2.27
CA SER A 125 4.69 12.10 3.71
C SER A 125 5.84 12.60 4.57
N LEU A 126 7.05 12.10 4.32
CA LEU A 126 8.25 12.50 5.07
C LEU A 126 8.58 13.97 4.85
N TYR A 127 8.51 14.45 3.60
CA TYR A 127 8.75 15.84 3.28
C TYR A 127 7.80 16.77 4.07
N VAL A 128 6.49 16.54 3.99
CA VAL A 128 5.52 17.39 4.69
C VAL A 128 5.67 17.30 6.20
N ALA A 129 5.93 16.12 6.76
CA ALA A 129 6.16 15.95 8.18
C ALA A 129 7.36 16.77 8.69
N LEU A 130 8.44 16.85 7.89
CA LEU A 130 9.69 17.50 8.27
C LEU A 130 9.72 19.01 7.96
N THR A 131 9.03 19.47 6.91
CA THR A 131 9.19 20.85 6.41
C THR A 131 8.02 21.78 6.69
N VAL A 132 6.82 21.26 6.99
CA VAL A 132 5.67 22.13 7.25
C VAL A 132 5.86 22.87 8.58
N LYS A 133 5.72 24.19 8.55
CA LYS A 133 5.79 25.04 9.72
C LYS A 133 4.46 24.99 10.47
N ASP A 134 4.55 25.05 11.80
CA ASP A 134 3.39 25.11 12.69
C ASP A 134 2.67 26.45 12.56
#